data_AF-A0A077PY62-F1
#
_entry.id   AF-A0A077PY62-F1
#
_cell.length_a   1.000
_cell.length_b   1.000
_cell.length_c   1.000
_cell.angle_alpha   90.00
_cell.angle_beta   90.00
_cell.angle_gamma   90.00
#
_symmetry.space_group_name_H-M   'P 1'
#
loop_
_entity.id
_entity.type
_entity.pdbx_description
1 polymer ?
#
loop_
_entity_poly.entity_id
_entity_poly.type
_entity_poly.pdbx_seq_one_letter_code
_entity_poly.pdbx_strand_id
1 'polypeptide(L)' 'MNGGNIIALQQILGHASITQTMAYAHLAPDYLQYAITLNPLKGGIKVA' A
#
# COMPACT_ATOMS: atom_id res chain seq x y z
N MET A 1 3.67 5.48 9.43
CA MET A 1 4.37 4.36 8.77
C MET A 1 5.18 4.95 7.63
N ASN A 2 6.50 4.76 7.60
CA ASN A 2 7.37 5.35 6.58
C ASN A 2 7.42 4.50 5.31
N GLY A 3 6.29 4.27 4.62
CA GLY A 3 6.33 3.42 3.43
C GLY A 3 6.10 1.92 3.67
N GLY A 4 5.83 1.51 4.93
CA GLY A 4 5.82 0.10 5.32
C GLY A 4 4.61 -0.71 4.80
N ASN A 5 4.79 -2.02 4.64
CA ASN A 5 3.74 -2.93 4.19
C ASN A 5 2.71 -3.22 5.31
N ILE A 6 1.44 -2.89 5.08
CA ILE A 6 0.35 -3.06 6.06
C ILE A 6 0.09 -4.53 6.42
N ILE A 7 0.34 -5.47 5.49
CA ILE A 7 0.22 -6.91 5.74
C ILE A 7 1.36 -7.40 6.62
N ALA A 8 2.57 -6.89 6.41
CA ALA A 8 3.71 -7.20 7.29
C ALA A 8 3.45 -6.68 8.71
N LEU A 9 2.86 -5.49 8.85
CA LEU A 9 2.46 -4.95 10.15
C LEU A 9 1.42 -5.86 10.84
N GLN A 10 0.43 -6.38 10.10
CA GLN A 10 -0.54 -7.33 10.65
C GLN A 10 0.16 -8.55 11.25
N GLN A 11 1.13 -9.12 10.54
CA GLN A 11 1.88 -10.31 10.99
C GLN A 11 2.74 -10.02 12.22
N ILE A 12 3.43 -8.87 12.24
CA ILE A 12 4.27 -8.45 13.38
C ILE A 12 3.43 -8.26 14.64
N LEU A 13 2.23 -7.68 14.50
CA LEU A 13 1.31 -7.45 15.63
C LEU A 13 0.50 -8.70 16.02
N GLY A 14 0.57 -9.78 15.23
CA GLY A 14 -0.20 -11.00 15.49
C GLY A 14 -1.72 -10.82 15.34
N HIS A 15 -2.17 -9.86 14.52
CA HIS A 15 -3.59 -9.60 14.32
C HIS A 15 -4.22 -10.69 13.43
N ALA A 16 -5.29 -11.31 13.92
CA ALA A 16 -6.02 -12.35 13.19
C ALA A 16 -6.75 -11.79 11.95
N SER A 17 -7.17 -10.52 12.00
CA SER A 17 -7.84 -9.85 10.88
C SER A 17 -7.11 -8.58 10.45
N ILE A 18 -7.10 -8.32 9.14
CA ILE A 18 -6.55 -7.07 8.59
C ILE A 18 -7.31 -5.83 9.10
N THR A 19 -8.60 -5.95 9.39
CA THR A 19 -9.42 -4.82 9.89
C THR A 19 -8.90 -4.22 11.19
N GLN A 20 -8.28 -5.03 12.06
CA GLN A 20 -7.63 -4.55 13.28
C GLN A 20 -6.41 -3.69 12.96
N THR A 21 -5.66 -4.06 11.91
CA THR A 21 -4.45 -3.35 11.46
C THR A 21 -4.78 -2.11 10.61
N MET A 22 -5.95 -2.07 9.97
CA MET A 22 -6.40 -0.91 9.18
C MET A 22 -6.52 0.38 10.02
N ALA A 23 -6.63 0.27 11.36
CA ALA A 23 -6.53 1.42 12.25
C ALA A 23 -5.24 2.23 12.05
N TYR A 24 -4.15 1.62 11.56
CA TYR A 24 -2.87 2.28 11.28
C TYR A 24 -2.71 2.76 9.83
N ALA A 25 -3.66 2.48 8.94
CA ALA A 25 -3.55 2.80 7.51
C ALA A 25 -3.37 4.31 7.26
N HIS A 26 -3.98 5.16 8.09
CA HIS A 26 -3.86 6.61 8.02
C HIS A 26 -2.45 7.14 8.31
N LEU A 27 -1.58 6.33 8.90
CA LEU A 27 -0.18 6.70 9.14
C LEU A 27 0.70 6.49 7.91
N ALA A 28 0.23 5.78 6.89
CA ALA A 28 0.98 5.57 5.67
C ALA A 28 0.92 6.83 4.78
N PRO A 29 2.01 7.16 4.05
CA PRO A 29 1.98 8.25 3.08
C PRO A 29 1.00 7.95 1.94
N ASP A 30 0.60 8.98 1.22
CA ASP A 30 -0.22 8.83 0.02
C ASP A 30 0.56 8.06 -1.06
N TYR A 31 -0.09 7.05 -1.65
CA TYR A 31 0.51 6.14 -2.64
C TYR A 31 -0.18 6.22 -4.01
N LEU A 32 -1.05 7.21 -4.27
CA LEU A 32 -1.75 7.31 -5.55
C LEU A 32 -0.77 7.36 -6.74
N GLN A 33 0.37 8.03 -6.61
CA GLN A 33 1.41 8.07 -7.65
C GLN A 33 1.99 6.68 -7.96
N TYR A 34 2.05 5.79 -6.96
CA TYR A 34 2.59 4.44 -7.15
C TYR A 34 1.69 3.58 -8.03
N ALA A 35 0.39 3.88 -8.12
CA ALA A 35 -0.49 3.21 -9.08
C ALA A 35 -0.05 3.49 -10.54
N ILE A 36 0.50 4.68 -10.82
CA ILE A 36 0.99 5.05 -12.15
C ILE A 36 2.39 4.48 -12.41
N THR A 37 3.24 4.36 -11.40
CA THR A 37 4.62 3.87 -11.59
C THR A 37 4.75 2.35 -11.49
N LEU A 38 3.89 1.70 -10.71
CA LEU A 38 3.92 0.26 -10.43
C LEU A 38 2.81 -0.53 -11.15
N ASN A 39 2.04 0.09 -12.05
CA ASN A 39 1.10 -0.68 -12.89
C ASN A 39 1.85 -1.63 -13.84
N PRO A 40 1.21 -2.73 -14.26
CA PRO A 40 1.80 -3.72 -15.17
C PRO A 40 2.21 -3.15 -16.54
N LEU A 41 1.71 -1.98 -16.92
CA LEU A 41 2.03 -1.31 -18.18
C LEU A 41 3.26 -0.39 -18.05
N LYS A 42 3.87 -0.29 -16.86
CA LYS A 42 5.03 0.57 -16.57
C LYS A 42 4.84 2.04 -17.01
N GLY A 43 3.60 2.56 -16.94
CA GLY A 43 3.27 3.91 -17.41
C GLY A 43 3.25 4.07 -18.94
N GLY A 44 3.31 2.99 -19.70
CA GLY A 44 3.32 2.97 -21.15
C GLY A 44 1.94 2.78 -21.77
N ILE A 45 1.03 3.75 -21.60
CA ILE A 45 -0.02 3.97 -22.60
C ILE A 45 0.31 5.30 -23.26
N LYS A 46 1.03 5.25 -24.37
CA LYS A 46 1.08 6.36 -25.31
C LYS A 46 -0.30 6.40 -25.96
N VAL A 47 -1.22 7.17 -25.40
CA VAL A 47 -2.45 7.55 -26.12
C VAL A 47 -1.97 8.37 -27.31
N ALA A 48 -2.12 7.80 -28.50
CA ALA A 48 -1.88 8.45 -29.78
C ALA A 48 -2.99 9.46 -30.07
#